data_AF-A0A8C5SVK7-F1
#
_entry.id   AF-A0A8C5SVK7-F1
#
_cell.length_a   1.000
_cell.length_b   1.000
_cell.length_c   1.000
_cell.angle_alpha   90.00
_cell.angle_beta   90.00
_cell.angle_gamma   90.00
#
_symmetry.space_group_name_H-M   'P 1'
#
loop_
_entity.id
_entity.type
_entity.pdbx_description
1 polymer ?
#
loop_
_entity_poly.entity_id
_entity_poly.type
_entity_poly.pdbx_seq_one_letter_code
_entity_poly.pdbx_strand_id
1 'polypeptide(L)'
;FQRVLITVLLHSAVTRIQVQRPGFNYTFAHICILNNDKSCIVDDIVHILKELKAARLSNQTNFTITYPITHLKDGREVYNGHQLGGVTVHSKDRVKSAEAIQLTYYLQAINSLNDIVAEKWESNFCDTVELFQKSNRNVTMYPFTSSSLQKDFQKTSRISEHYLTTSLVLCKRASECTIFAQEPKKISHHWSNPCHSKNSPAHFKTQN
;
A
#
# COMPACT_ATOMS: atom_id res chain seq x y z
N PHE A 1 -21.93 -17.26 -4.04
CA PHE A 1 -21.47 -18.39 -3.20
C PHE A 1 -20.03 -18.79 -3.49
N GLN A 2 -19.63 -19.00 -4.75
CA GLN A 2 -18.24 -19.37 -5.10
C GLN A 2 -17.17 -18.42 -4.52
N ARG A 3 -17.39 -17.09 -4.56
CA ARG A 3 -16.48 -16.10 -3.93
C ARG A 3 -16.26 -16.35 -2.43
N VAL A 4 -17.32 -16.66 -1.68
CA VAL A 4 -17.25 -16.99 -0.24
C VAL A 4 -16.39 -18.24 -0.02
N LEU A 5 -16.56 -19.26 -0.85
CA LEU A 5 -15.76 -20.47 -0.77
C LEU A 5 -14.28 -20.19 -1.01
N ILE A 6 -13.96 -19.39 -2.03
CA ILE A 6 -12.59 -18.97 -2.35
C ILE A 6 -11.98 -18.20 -1.17
N THR A 7 -12.69 -17.24 -0.59
CA THR A 7 -12.21 -16.47 0.56
C THR A 7 -11.90 -17.36 1.77
N VAL A 8 -12.79 -18.31 2.09
CA VAL A 8 -12.57 -19.25 3.20
C VAL A 8 -11.39 -20.18 2.94
N LEU A 9 -11.20 -20.64 1.69
CA LEU A 9 -10.06 -21.46 1.30
C LEU A 9 -8.74 -20.67 1.35
N LEU A 10 -8.73 -19.44 0.86
CA LEU A 10 -7.57 -18.54 0.94
C LEU A 10 -7.16 -18.33 2.39
N HIS A 11 -8.12 -18.03 3.27
CA HIS A 11 -7.84 -17.88 4.71
C HIS A 11 -7.23 -19.15 5.32
N SER A 12 -7.75 -20.33 4.96
CA SER A 12 -7.17 -21.61 5.42
C SER A 12 -5.76 -21.86 4.87
N ALA A 13 -5.44 -21.39 3.67
CA ALA A 13 -4.10 -21.51 3.10
C ALA A 13 -3.13 -20.56 3.79
N VAL A 14 -3.51 -19.29 3.94
CA VAL A 14 -2.70 -18.23 4.57
C VAL A 14 -2.33 -18.59 6.00
N THR A 15 -3.29 -19.05 6.80
CA THR A 15 -3.05 -19.45 8.20
C THR A 15 -2.16 -20.69 8.35
N ARG A 16 -2.01 -21.49 7.28
CA ARG A 16 -1.16 -22.69 7.24
C ARG A 16 0.20 -22.46 6.57
N ILE A 17 0.51 -21.24 6.13
CA ILE A 17 1.83 -20.91 5.60
C ILE A 17 2.90 -21.29 6.63
N GLN A 18 3.93 -21.99 6.17
CA GLN A 18 5.06 -22.41 6.98
C GLN A 18 6.32 -21.63 6.61
N VAL A 19 7.06 -21.20 7.63
CA VAL A 19 8.39 -20.60 7.50
C VAL A 19 9.38 -21.51 8.21
N GLN A 20 10.24 -22.15 7.42
CA GLN A 20 11.21 -23.10 7.93
C GLN A 20 12.38 -22.38 8.61
N ARG A 21 12.73 -22.81 9.82
CA ARG A 21 13.93 -22.42 10.56
C ARG A 21 14.61 -23.68 11.11
N PRO A 22 15.93 -23.65 11.40
CA PRO A 22 16.61 -24.79 11.99
C PRO A 22 15.88 -25.27 13.26
N GLY A 23 15.40 -26.52 13.23
CA GLY A 23 14.71 -27.15 14.36
C GLY A 23 13.25 -26.75 14.59
N PHE A 24 12.66 -25.84 13.81
CA PHE A 24 11.27 -25.41 14.01
C PHE A 24 10.62 -24.82 12.75
N ASN A 25 9.36 -25.18 12.51
CA ASN A 25 8.55 -24.61 11.43
C ASN A 25 7.53 -23.63 12.01
N TYR A 26 7.74 -22.35 11.75
CA TYR A 26 6.85 -21.29 12.17
C TYR A 26 5.61 -21.26 11.27
N THR A 27 4.48 -20.88 11.86
CA THR A 27 3.21 -20.67 11.16
C THR A 27 2.59 -19.37 11.65
N PHE A 28 1.48 -18.95 11.04
CA PHE A 28 0.74 -17.76 11.50
C PHE A 28 0.46 -17.80 13.01
N ALA A 29 0.13 -18.97 13.57
CA ALA A 29 -0.15 -19.14 15.01
C ALA A 29 1.03 -18.78 15.94
N HIS A 30 2.25 -18.81 15.42
CA HIS A 30 3.45 -18.51 16.20
C HIS A 30 3.85 -17.03 16.16
N ILE A 31 3.33 -16.28 15.19
CA ILE A 31 3.74 -14.89 14.92
C ILE A 31 2.55 -13.93 14.85
N CYS A 32 1.34 -14.36 15.19
CA CYS A 32 0.15 -13.50 15.19
C CYS A 32 0.04 -12.70 16.48
N ILE A 33 -0.71 -11.59 16.45
CA ILE A 33 -1.16 -10.94 17.69
C ILE A 33 -2.20 -11.85 18.37
N LEU A 34 -1.97 -12.14 19.65
CA LEU A 34 -2.85 -12.97 20.46
C LEU A 34 -3.94 -12.14 21.13
N ASN A 35 -5.14 -12.72 21.23
CA ASN A 35 -6.22 -12.24 22.06
C ASN A 35 -6.06 -12.76 23.51
N ASN A 36 -6.94 -12.33 24.41
CA ASN A 36 -6.95 -12.73 25.83
C ASN A 36 -7.03 -14.24 26.06
N ASP A 37 -7.64 -14.98 25.13
CA ASP A 37 -7.76 -16.44 25.17
C ASP A 37 -6.55 -17.16 24.54
N LYS A 38 -5.48 -16.44 24.20
CA LYS A 38 -4.28 -16.93 23.50
C LYS A 38 -4.55 -17.46 22.09
N SER A 39 -5.65 -17.06 21.46
CA SER A 39 -5.91 -17.32 20.04
C SER A 39 -5.42 -16.15 19.18
N CYS A 40 -5.13 -16.38 17.90
CA CYS A 40 -4.80 -15.29 16.99
C CYS A 40 -6.01 -14.38 16.76
N ILE A 41 -5.80 -13.07 16.82
CA ILE A 41 -6.79 -12.10 16.36
C ILE A 41 -6.94 -12.23 14.83
N VAL A 42 -8.16 -12.47 14.39
CA VAL A 42 -8.56 -12.57 12.99
C VAL A 42 -9.87 -11.80 12.82
N ASP A 43 -10.05 -11.13 11.67
CA ASP A 43 -11.28 -10.40 11.37
C ASP A 43 -12.52 -11.29 11.52
N ASP A 44 -13.52 -10.82 12.28
CA ASP A 44 -14.78 -11.52 12.51
C ASP A 44 -15.54 -11.83 11.20
N ILE A 45 -15.27 -11.11 10.11
CA ILE A 45 -15.83 -11.43 8.79
C ILE A 45 -15.47 -12.86 8.36
N VAL A 46 -14.31 -13.38 8.77
CA VAL A 46 -13.93 -14.77 8.50
C VAL A 46 -14.89 -15.74 9.18
N HIS A 47 -15.31 -15.43 10.41
CA HIS A 47 -16.30 -16.21 11.14
C HIS A 47 -17.65 -16.18 10.42
N ILE A 48 -18.12 -14.97 10.06
CA ILE A 48 -19.37 -14.76 9.30
C ILE A 48 -19.35 -15.58 8.00
N LEU A 49 -18.24 -15.56 7.25
CA LEU A 49 -18.11 -16.32 6.00
C LEU A 49 -18.08 -17.84 6.20
N LYS A 50 -17.45 -18.32 7.28
CA LYS A 50 -17.44 -19.75 7.64
C LYS A 50 -18.85 -20.22 7.99
N GLU A 51 -19.60 -19.45 8.77
CA GLU A 51 -20.99 -19.74 9.10
C GLU A 51 -21.89 -19.67 7.87
N LEU A 52 -21.73 -18.66 7.01
CA LEU A 52 -22.45 -18.55 5.74
C LEU A 52 -22.18 -19.77 4.85
N LYS A 53 -20.92 -20.22 4.78
CA LYS A 53 -20.56 -21.45 4.07
C LYS A 53 -21.28 -22.67 4.66
N ALA A 54 -21.25 -22.85 5.98
CA ALA A 54 -21.89 -23.97 6.67
C ALA A 54 -23.42 -23.97 6.50
N ALA A 55 -24.06 -22.81 6.62
CA ALA A 55 -25.51 -22.64 6.42
C ALA A 55 -25.91 -23.03 5.00
N ARG A 56 -25.13 -22.61 4.00
CA ARG A 56 -25.40 -22.97 2.59
C ARG A 56 -25.17 -24.44 2.30
N LEU A 57 -24.14 -25.06 2.89
CA LEU A 57 -23.89 -26.50 2.75
C LEU A 57 -24.98 -27.36 3.42
N SER A 58 -25.65 -26.83 4.45
CA SER A 58 -26.75 -27.48 5.16
C SER A 58 -28.13 -27.08 4.63
N ASN A 59 -28.22 -26.40 3.47
CA ASN A 59 -29.46 -25.87 2.88
C ASN A 59 -30.27 -24.96 3.83
N GLN A 60 -29.62 -24.36 4.83
CA GLN A 60 -30.24 -23.37 5.70
C GLN A 60 -30.31 -22.02 4.98
N THR A 61 -31.53 -21.49 4.85
CA THR A 61 -31.82 -20.22 4.17
C THR A 61 -31.85 -19.02 5.12
N ASN A 62 -31.83 -19.25 6.44
CA ASN A 62 -32.07 -18.21 7.45
C ASN A 62 -30.82 -17.41 7.86
N PHE A 63 -29.64 -17.71 7.31
CA PHE A 63 -28.44 -16.95 7.66
C PHE A 63 -28.49 -15.55 7.02
N THR A 64 -28.62 -14.54 7.88
CA THR A 64 -28.78 -13.14 7.48
C THR A 64 -27.55 -12.36 7.91
N ILE A 65 -26.94 -11.64 6.96
CA ILE A 65 -25.86 -10.69 7.24
C ILE A 65 -26.48 -9.29 7.18
N THR A 66 -26.23 -8.47 8.19
CA THR A 66 -26.66 -7.06 8.23
C THR A 66 -25.45 -6.13 8.13
N TYR A 67 -25.67 -4.89 7.72
CA TYR A 67 -24.60 -3.91 7.51
C TYR A 67 -24.97 -2.56 8.12
N PRO A 68 -24.07 -1.89 8.86
CA PRO A 68 -22.65 -2.20 9.06
C PRO A 68 -22.35 -3.04 10.32
N ILE A 69 -23.39 -3.54 10.99
CA ILE A 69 -23.28 -4.41 12.17
C ILE A 69 -24.06 -5.69 11.90
N THR A 70 -23.42 -6.85 12.13
CA THR A 70 -24.04 -8.18 12.07
C THR A 70 -24.12 -8.80 13.47
N HIS A 71 -25.28 -9.34 13.81
CA HIS A 71 -25.48 -10.15 15.03
C HIS A 71 -25.15 -11.61 14.75
N LEU A 72 -24.14 -12.13 15.44
CA LEU A 72 -23.78 -13.54 15.39
C LEU A 72 -24.73 -14.40 16.22
N LYS A 73 -24.73 -15.72 15.99
CA LYS A 73 -25.56 -16.68 16.73
C LYS A 73 -25.27 -16.73 18.22
N ASP A 74 -24.03 -16.38 18.60
CA ASP A 74 -23.58 -16.30 19.99
C ASP A 74 -23.99 -15.00 20.70
N GLY A 75 -24.73 -14.11 20.01
CA GLY A 75 -25.19 -12.83 20.52
C GLY A 75 -24.18 -11.69 20.39
N ARG A 76 -22.99 -11.94 19.84
CA ARG A 76 -22.00 -10.87 19.62
C ARG A 76 -22.42 -9.97 18.45
N GLU A 77 -22.21 -8.68 18.64
CA GLU A 77 -22.31 -7.68 17.58
C GLU A 77 -20.94 -7.51 16.91
N VAL A 78 -20.90 -7.65 15.59
CA VAL A 78 -19.69 -7.52 14.79
C VAL A 78 -19.83 -6.36 13.83
N TYR A 79 -18.90 -5.40 13.91
CA TYR A 79 -18.81 -4.31 12.94
C TYR A 79 -18.11 -4.78 11.66
N ASN A 80 -18.89 -4.96 10.59
CA ASN A 80 -18.42 -5.38 9.27
C ASN A 80 -18.33 -4.25 8.23
N GLY A 81 -18.48 -3.00 8.66
CA GLY A 81 -18.42 -1.81 7.79
C GLY A 81 -17.10 -1.65 7.03
N HIS A 82 -15.98 -1.91 7.70
CA HIS A 82 -14.64 -1.80 7.07
C HIS A 82 -14.24 -3.07 6.29
N GLN A 83 -14.93 -4.18 6.50
CA GLN A 83 -14.58 -5.47 5.91
C GLN A 83 -15.32 -5.72 4.59
N LEU A 84 -16.47 -5.07 4.36
CA LEU A 84 -17.27 -5.23 3.16
C LEU A 84 -17.26 -3.96 2.32
N GLY A 85 -16.95 -4.09 1.02
CA GLY A 85 -16.98 -2.98 0.06
C GLY A 85 -18.04 -3.18 -1.01
N GLY A 86 -18.56 -2.07 -1.57
CA GLY A 86 -19.60 -2.09 -2.60
C GLY A 86 -20.89 -2.78 -2.13
N VAL A 87 -21.29 -2.55 -0.89
CA VAL A 87 -22.43 -3.23 -0.27
C VAL A 87 -23.73 -2.68 -0.84
N THR A 88 -24.58 -3.58 -1.33
CA THR A 88 -25.99 -3.29 -1.62
C THR A 88 -26.84 -3.96 -0.54
N VAL A 89 -27.65 -3.16 0.16
CA VAL A 89 -28.58 -3.65 1.16
C VAL A 89 -30.00 -3.80 0.58
N HIS A 90 -30.77 -4.71 1.16
CA HIS A 90 -32.22 -4.78 1.03
C HIS A 90 -32.86 -4.14 2.28
N SER A 91 -34.19 -4.25 2.44
CA SER A 91 -34.89 -3.77 3.64
C SER A 91 -34.22 -4.23 4.94
N LYS A 92 -34.22 -3.34 5.94
CA LYS A 92 -33.65 -3.55 7.29
C LYS A 92 -32.16 -3.95 7.27
N ASP A 93 -31.35 -3.22 6.49
CA ASP A 93 -29.89 -3.35 6.47
C ASP A 93 -29.34 -4.72 6.07
N ARG A 94 -30.19 -5.60 5.54
CA ARG A 94 -29.81 -6.94 5.12
C ARG A 94 -28.94 -6.85 3.87
N VAL A 95 -27.72 -7.37 3.95
CA VAL A 95 -26.80 -7.44 2.82
C VAL A 95 -27.40 -8.32 1.71
N LYS A 96 -27.69 -7.70 0.56
CA LYS A 96 -28.08 -8.40 -0.68
C LYS A 96 -26.84 -8.85 -1.45
N SER A 97 -25.85 -7.97 -1.55
CA SER A 97 -24.56 -8.25 -2.20
C SER A 97 -23.46 -7.36 -1.63
N ALA A 98 -22.22 -7.84 -1.76
CA ALA A 98 -21.00 -7.06 -1.54
C ALA A 98 -20.04 -7.37 -2.69
N GLU A 99 -19.34 -6.35 -3.16
CA GLU A 99 -18.43 -6.45 -4.31
C GLU A 99 -17.00 -6.78 -3.88
N ALA A 100 -16.60 -6.31 -2.70
CA ALA A 100 -15.27 -6.50 -2.14
C ALA A 100 -15.34 -7.00 -0.70
N ILE A 101 -14.27 -7.71 -0.30
CA ILE A 101 -14.03 -8.11 1.08
C ILE A 101 -12.57 -7.83 1.43
N GLN A 102 -12.35 -7.30 2.63
CA GLN A 102 -11.03 -7.11 3.21
C GLN A 102 -10.77 -8.17 4.26
N LEU A 103 -9.58 -8.78 4.23
CA LEU A 103 -9.06 -9.67 5.26
C LEU A 103 -7.75 -9.11 5.78
N THR A 104 -7.61 -9.02 7.09
CA THR A 104 -6.44 -8.48 7.78
C THR A 104 -5.82 -9.56 8.68
N TYR A 105 -4.50 -9.70 8.60
CA TYR A 105 -3.73 -10.64 9.42
C TYR A 105 -2.74 -9.85 10.25
N TYR A 106 -2.93 -9.85 11.57
CA TYR A 106 -2.10 -9.09 12.49
C TYR A 106 -0.91 -9.92 12.95
N LEU A 107 0.30 -9.45 12.64
CA LEU A 107 1.55 -10.08 13.04
C LEU A 107 2.16 -9.39 14.27
N GLN A 108 2.90 -10.15 15.07
CA GLN A 108 3.53 -9.73 16.30
C GLN A 108 5.06 -9.87 16.22
N ALA A 109 5.69 -8.71 15.99
CA ALA A 109 7.13 -8.50 15.94
C ALA A 109 7.72 -8.20 17.34
N ILE A 110 7.75 -9.20 18.24
CA ILE A 110 8.29 -9.00 19.62
C ILE A 110 9.82 -9.04 19.65
N ASN A 111 10.44 -9.83 18.78
CA ASN A 111 11.87 -10.08 18.81
C ASN A 111 12.43 -10.25 17.40
N SER A 112 13.75 -10.16 17.26
CA SER A 112 14.44 -10.24 15.98
C SER A 112 14.18 -11.55 15.22
N LEU A 113 13.90 -12.65 15.93
CA LEU A 113 13.53 -13.92 15.30
C LEU A 113 12.13 -13.83 14.68
N ASN A 114 11.16 -13.28 15.39
CA ASN A 114 9.81 -13.02 14.89
C ASN A 114 9.84 -12.07 13.70
N ASP A 115 10.71 -11.05 13.71
CA ASP A 115 10.83 -10.10 12.58
C ASP A 115 11.26 -10.81 11.30
N ILE A 116 12.32 -11.62 11.37
CA ILE A 116 12.82 -12.39 10.23
C ILE A 116 11.75 -13.40 9.75
N VAL A 117 11.08 -14.06 10.68
CA VAL A 117 10.02 -15.02 10.36
C VAL A 117 8.81 -14.30 9.75
N ALA A 118 8.43 -13.14 10.26
CA ALA A 118 7.31 -12.33 9.78
C ALA A 118 7.58 -11.79 8.37
N GLU A 119 8.76 -11.23 8.10
CA GLU A 119 9.13 -10.79 6.75
C GLU A 119 9.07 -11.95 5.76
N LYS A 120 9.60 -13.12 6.14
CA LYS A 120 9.55 -14.30 5.27
C LYS A 120 8.12 -14.83 5.09
N TRP A 121 7.31 -14.78 6.14
CA TRP A 121 5.89 -15.14 6.08
C TRP A 121 5.11 -14.20 5.16
N GLU A 122 5.34 -12.89 5.23
CA GLU A 122 4.73 -11.88 4.36
C GLU A 122 5.09 -12.10 2.88
N SER A 123 6.34 -12.47 2.59
CA SER A 123 6.74 -12.88 1.23
C SER A 123 5.95 -14.11 0.76
N ASN A 124 5.88 -15.15 1.58
CA ASN A 124 5.15 -16.37 1.24
C ASN A 124 3.63 -16.13 1.15
N PHE A 125 3.11 -15.15 1.89
CA PHE A 125 1.72 -14.70 1.80
C PHE A 125 1.42 -14.10 0.43
N CYS A 126 2.28 -13.19 -0.06
CA CYS A 126 2.15 -12.64 -1.41
C CYS A 126 2.16 -13.74 -2.48
N ASP A 127 3.11 -14.69 -2.40
CA ASP A 127 3.19 -15.83 -3.32
C ASP A 127 1.91 -16.68 -3.28
N THR A 128 1.38 -16.94 -2.07
CA THR A 128 0.15 -17.70 -1.87
C THR A 128 -1.04 -16.99 -2.51
N VAL A 129 -1.19 -15.68 -2.29
CA VAL A 129 -2.28 -14.88 -2.87
C VAL A 129 -2.16 -14.84 -4.40
N GLU A 130 -0.96 -14.69 -4.95
CA GLU A 130 -0.72 -14.70 -6.39
C GLU A 130 -1.08 -16.05 -7.03
N LEU A 131 -0.74 -17.15 -6.39
CA LEU A 131 -1.14 -18.49 -6.84
C LEU A 131 -2.66 -18.65 -6.84
N PHE A 132 -3.33 -18.21 -5.77
CA PHE A 132 -4.80 -18.21 -5.71
C PHE A 132 -5.43 -17.35 -6.81
N GLN A 133 -4.87 -16.18 -7.09
CA GLN A 133 -5.30 -15.29 -8.17
C GLN A 133 -5.18 -15.97 -9.54
N LYS A 134 -4.05 -16.65 -9.82
CA LYS A 134 -3.83 -17.38 -11.06
C LYS A 134 -4.85 -18.51 -11.27
N SER A 135 -5.20 -19.21 -10.18
CA SER A 135 -6.20 -20.29 -10.21
C SER A 135 -7.66 -19.81 -10.23
N ASN A 136 -7.94 -18.55 -9.86
CA ASN A 136 -9.29 -18.02 -9.71
C ASN A 136 -9.46 -16.68 -10.46
N ARG A 137 -9.44 -16.72 -11.80
CA ARG A 137 -9.49 -15.52 -12.66
C ARG A 137 -10.76 -14.65 -12.52
N ASN A 138 -11.79 -15.15 -11.87
CA ASN A 138 -13.06 -14.46 -11.62
C ASN A 138 -13.08 -13.62 -10.33
N VAL A 139 -11.99 -13.65 -9.56
CA VAL A 139 -11.79 -12.86 -8.36
C VAL A 139 -10.48 -12.09 -8.53
N THR A 140 -10.47 -10.82 -8.17
CA THR A 140 -9.25 -10.00 -8.13
C THR A 140 -8.83 -9.83 -6.68
N MET A 141 -7.57 -10.10 -6.38
CA MET A 141 -6.97 -10.05 -5.05
C MET A 141 -5.84 -9.03 -5.04
N TYR A 142 -5.78 -8.22 -3.98
CA TYR A 142 -4.77 -7.19 -3.79
C TYR A 142 -4.06 -7.44 -2.45
N PRO A 143 -2.91 -8.14 -2.44
CA PRO A 143 -2.16 -8.36 -1.21
C PRO A 143 -1.41 -7.07 -0.79
N PHE A 144 -1.41 -6.78 0.50
CA PHE A 144 -0.63 -5.71 1.11
C PHE A 144 0.09 -6.26 2.34
N THR A 145 1.35 -5.87 2.53
CA THR A 145 2.18 -6.32 3.66
C THR A 145 2.94 -5.16 4.28
N SER A 146 3.36 -5.31 5.54
CA SER A 146 4.16 -4.29 6.23
C SER A 146 5.53 -4.16 5.55
N SER A 147 6.15 -5.28 5.19
CA SER A 147 7.44 -5.29 4.50
C SER A 147 7.38 -4.65 3.12
N SER A 148 6.29 -4.84 2.34
CA SER A 148 6.16 -4.18 1.03
C SER A 148 6.06 -2.66 1.18
N LEU A 149 5.29 -2.18 2.16
CA LEU A 149 5.17 -0.74 2.43
C LEU A 149 6.52 -0.13 2.85
N GLN A 150 7.27 -0.82 3.72
CA GLN A 150 8.60 -0.38 4.13
C GLN A 150 9.57 -0.33 2.95
N LYS A 151 9.56 -1.35 2.09
CA LYS A 151 10.39 -1.42 0.88
C LYS A 151 10.03 -0.30 -0.10
N ASP A 152 8.76 -0.02 -0.30
CA ASP A 152 8.28 1.06 -1.18
C ASP A 152 8.65 2.44 -0.65
N PHE A 153 8.54 2.64 0.67
CA PHE A 153 9.00 3.87 1.31
C PHE A 153 10.52 4.06 1.12
N GLN A 154 11.33 3.05 1.44
CA GLN A 154 12.79 3.11 1.26
C GLN A 154 13.21 3.33 -0.19
N LYS A 155 12.53 2.67 -1.14
CA LYS A 155 12.77 2.86 -2.58
C LYS A 155 12.49 4.31 -2.99
N THR A 156 11.37 4.87 -2.53
CA THR A 156 11.00 6.26 -2.80
C THR A 156 12.04 7.23 -2.21
N SER A 157 12.49 7.00 -0.97
CA SER A 157 13.52 7.82 -0.34
C SER A 157 14.86 7.80 -1.09
N ARG A 158 15.32 6.63 -1.53
CA ARG A 158 16.55 6.50 -2.32
C ARG A 158 16.47 7.21 -3.68
N ILE A 159 15.31 7.12 -4.33
CA ILE A 159 15.07 7.85 -5.58
C ILE A 159 15.15 9.37 -5.32
N SER A 160 14.56 9.87 -4.23
CA SER A 160 14.66 11.28 -3.85
C SER A 160 16.11 11.73 -3.59
N GLU A 161 16.94 10.89 -2.97
CA GLU A 161 18.37 11.19 -2.76
C GLU A 161 19.11 11.44 -4.08
N HIS A 162 18.84 10.63 -5.11
CA HIS A 162 19.44 10.81 -6.44
C HIS A 162 19.01 12.12 -7.11
N TYR A 163 17.73 12.50 -6.99
CA TYR A 163 17.24 13.78 -7.52
C TYR A 163 17.81 14.99 -6.77
N LEU A 164 17.95 14.91 -5.44
CA LEU A 164 18.54 15.98 -4.64
C LEU A 164 20.02 16.16 -4.95
N THR A 165 20.77 15.07 -5.07
CA THR A 165 22.21 15.11 -5.40
C THR A 165 22.44 15.67 -6.81
N THR A 166 21.68 15.23 -7.82
CA THR A 166 21.77 15.77 -9.18
C THR A 166 21.42 17.26 -9.24
N SER A 167 20.36 17.69 -8.55
CA SER A 167 20.01 19.11 -8.43
C SER A 167 21.12 19.94 -7.78
N LEU A 168 21.71 19.47 -6.68
CA LEU A 168 22.83 20.16 -6.03
C LEU A 168 24.07 20.28 -6.93
N VAL A 169 24.40 19.25 -7.70
CA VAL A 169 25.50 19.31 -8.69
C VAL A 169 25.20 20.33 -9.78
N LEU A 170 23.96 20.36 -10.29
CA LEU A 170 23.54 21.34 -11.30
C LEU A 170 23.58 22.77 -10.75
N CYS A 171 23.12 22.99 -9.50
CA CYS A 171 23.22 24.29 -8.84
C CYS A 171 24.67 24.74 -8.67
N LYS A 172 25.57 23.86 -8.21
CA LYS A 172 27.01 24.19 -8.10
C LYS A 172 27.62 24.56 -9.45
N ARG A 173 27.34 23.78 -10.49
CA ARG A 173 27.82 24.06 -11.85
C ARG A 173 27.28 25.38 -12.39
N ALA A 174 26.00 25.68 -12.16
CA ALA A 174 25.40 26.96 -12.58
C ALA A 174 26.03 28.15 -11.84
N SER A 175 26.25 28.02 -10.52
CA SER A 175 26.94 29.04 -9.72
C SER A 175 28.39 29.25 -10.17
N GLU A 176 29.15 28.18 -10.44
CA GLU A 176 30.51 28.24 -10.98
C GLU A 176 30.56 28.88 -12.38
N CYS A 177 29.64 28.53 -13.28
CA CYS A 177 29.52 29.19 -14.59
C CYS A 177 29.21 30.69 -14.48
N THR A 178 28.40 31.09 -13.49
CA THR A 178 28.08 32.51 -13.26
C THR A 178 29.31 33.27 -12.75
N ILE A 179 30.11 32.65 -11.88
CA ILE A 179 31.37 33.24 -11.37
C ILE A 179 32.42 33.35 -12.49
N PHE A 180 32.57 32.33 -13.36
CA PHE A 180 33.50 32.38 -14.49
C PHE A 180 33.09 33.37 -15.60
N ALA A 181 31.80 33.71 -15.72
CA ALA A 181 31.33 34.73 -16.64
C ALA A 181 31.67 36.17 -16.19
N GLN A 182 32.31 36.34 -15.02
CA GLN A 182 32.55 37.63 -14.37
C GLN A 182 34.02 38.07 -14.36
N GLU A 183 34.84 37.62 -15.33
CA GLU A 183 36.19 38.17 -15.57
C GLU A 183 36.14 39.33 -16.59
N PRO A 184 36.29 40.60 -16.18
CA PRO A 184 36.31 41.72 -17.11
C PRO A 184 37.67 41.83 -17.81
N LYS A 185 37.69 41.72 -19.15
CA LYS A 185 38.82 42.18 -19.96
C LYS A 185 39.02 43.69 -19.74
N LYS A 186 40.11 44.08 -19.07
CA LYS A 186 40.61 45.47 -18.99
C LYS A 186 40.86 46.00 -20.41
N ILE A 187 40.13 47.03 -20.82
CA ILE A 187 40.49 47.87 -21.98
C ILE A 187 40.95 49.21 -21.42
N SER A 188 42.20 49.58 -21.70
CA SER A 188 42.83 50.82 -21.26
C SER A 188 42.30 52.02 -22.04
N HIS A 189 41.99 53.10 -21.31
CA HIS A 189 41.65 54.40 -21.86
C HIS A 189 42.83 55.04 -22.60
N HIS A 190 42.65 55.43 -23.86
CA HIS A 190 43.40 56.51 -24.49
C HIS A 190 42.39 57.50 -25.08
N TRP A 191 42.38 58.72 -24.54
CA TRP A 191 41.56 59.82 -25.04
C TRP A 191 42.31 60.57 -26.15
N SER A 192 41.62 60.80 -27.27
CA SER A 192 41.89 61.84 -28.27
C SER A 192 40.55 62.26 -28.90
N ASN A 193 40.07 63.46 -28.59
CA ASN A 193 38.98 64.20 -29.27
C ASN A 193 39.61 65.16 -30.31
N PRO A 194 38.87 65.93 -31.16
CA PRO A 194 37.43 65.94 -31.49
C PRO A 194 37.13 66.04 -33.02
N CYS A 195 35.86 65.93 -33.45
CA CYS A 195 35.20 66.87 -34.40
C CYS A 195 33.78 66.46 -34.84
N HIS A 196 32.84 67.37 -34.58
CA HIS A 196 31.57 67.70 -35.25
C HIS A 196 30.78 66.71 -36.15
N SER A 197 29.50 66.55 -35.76
CA SER A 197 28.26 66.85 -36.52
C SER A 197 27.76 65.87 -37.60
N LYS A 198 26.60 65.23 -37.37
CA LYS A 198 25.28 65.60 -37.95
C LYS A 198 24.19 64.52 -37.70
N ASN A 199 23.01 65.01 -37.30
CA ASN A 199 21.62 64.60 -37.64
C ASN A 199 21.05 63.20 -37.25
N SER A 200 20.18 63.21 -36.21
CA SER A 200 18.74 62.80 -36.11
C SER A 200 18.15 61.62 -36.94
N PRO A 201 16.94 61.10 -36.59
CA PRO A 201 16.44 60.62 -35.29
C PRO A 201 15.60 59.30 -35.42
N ALA A 202 15.03 58.86 -34.28
CA ALA A 202 13.87 57.95 -34.14
C ALA A 202 14.14 56.43 -34.26
N HIS A 203 13.45 55.51 -33.58
CA HIS A 203 12.11 55.57 -32.98
C HIS A 203 12.02 54.56 -31.81
N PHE A 204 11.31 54.98 -30.77
CA PHE A 204 10.86 54.19 -29.62
C PHE A 204 9.80 53.16 -30.06
N LYS A 205 9.83 51.93 -29.50
CA LYS A 205 8.63 51.24 -28.98
C LYS A 205 8.96 49.94 -28.22
N THR A 206 8.66 50.00 -26.93
CA THR A 206 8.21 48.92 -26.03
C THR A 206 6.82 48.41 -26.42
N GLN A 207 6.57 47.11 -26.20
CA GLN A 207 5.29 46.49 -25.75
C GLN A 207 5.60 45.00 -25.47
N ASN A 208 5.34 44.49 -24.26
CA ASN A 208 4.08 43.88 -23.80
C ASN A 208 3.57 42.77 -24.71
#